data_AF-A0A7Y1UEA9-F1
#
_entry.id   AF-A0A7Y1UEA9-F1
#
_cell.length_a   1.000
_cell.length_b   1.000
_cell.length_c   1.000
_cell.angle_alpha   90.00
_cell.angle_beta   90.00
_cell.angle_gamma   90.00
#
_symmetry.space_group_name_H-M   'P 1'
#
loop_
_entity.id
_entity.type
_entity.pdbx_description
1 polymer ?
#
loop_
_entity_poly.entity_id
_entity_poly.type
_entity_poly.pdbx_seq_one_letter_code
_entity_poly.pdbx_strand_id
1 'polypeptide(L)'
;NTGVMVFNNNEKIRELFNEWLRVYNEKIDVYPHDQTPFMEALMNKNIKLYVMQAIYNFRFPYLVTVPGLKVKLFHGRSNNFHALANKVNKKIKHRSWSPVSGLVYERVSTKAYLIGLIPKGVYSKYQQFKRLIGR
;
A
#
# COMPACT_ATOMS: atom_id res chain seq x y z
N ASN A 1 -4.36 -4.35 -5.58
CA ASN A 1 -3.22 -5.22 -5.95
C ASN A 1 -3.65 -6.65 -5.78
N THR A 2 -3.56 -7.42 -6.86
CA THR A 2 -3.97 -8.84 -6.94
C THR A 2 -2.86 -9.81 -6.51
N GLY A 3 -1.64 -9.33 -6.24
CA GLY A 3 -0.49 -10.21 -5.93
C GLY A 3 -0.58 -10.93 -4.58
N VAL A 4 -1.43 -10.48 -3.66
CA VAL A 4 -1.79 -11.24 -2.45
C VAL A 4 -3.27 -11.03 -2.17
N MET A 5 -4.02 -12.13 -2.16
CA MET A 5 -5.45 -12.14 -1.86
C MET A 5 -5.78 -13.32 -0.96
N VAL A 6 -6.73 -13.10 -0.06
CA VAL A 6 -7.34 -14.16 0.75
C VAL A 6 -8.83 -14.14 0.45
N PHE A 7 -9.41 -15.30 0.20
CA PHE A 7 -10.81 -15.42 -0.16
C PHE A 7 -11.42 -16.67 0.49
N ASN A 8 -12.72 -16.62 0.72
CA ASN A 8 -13.49 -17.80 1.10
C ASN A 8 -13.84 -18.58 -0.16
N ASN A 9 -13.61 -19.89 -0.17
CA ASN A 9 -13.99 -20.72 -1.31
C ASN A 9 -15.51 -20.99 -1.27
N ASN A 10 -16.28 -20.09 -1.88
CA ASN A 10 -17.72 -20.20 -2.02
C ASN A 10 -18.17 -19.82 -3.44
N GLU A 11 -19.44 -20.03 -3.72
CA GLU A 11 -20.03 -19.79 -5.05
C GLU A 11 -19.85 -18.35 -5.54
N LYS A 12 -20.14 -17.36 -4.68
CA LYS A 12 -19.98 -15.94 -5.03
C LYS A 12 -18.55 -15.58 -5.44
N ILE A 13 -17.54 -16.15 -4.76
CA ILE A 13 -16.14 -15.93 -5.11
C ILE A 13 -15.77 -16.66 -6.41
N ARG A 14 -16.30 -17.87 -6.65
CA ARG A 14 -16.12 -18.57 -7.93
C ARG A 14 -16.72 -17.78 -9.09
N GLU A 15 -17.91 -17.22 -8.90
CA GLU A 15 -18.53 -16.31 -9.89
C GLU A 15 -17.69 -15.07 -10.16
N LEU A 16 -17.09 -14.46 -9.12
CA LEU A 16 -16.16 -13.34 -9.28
C LEU A 16 -14.94 -13.75 -10.12
N PHE A 17 -14.37 -14.92 -9.88
CA PHE A 17 -13.21 -15.39 -10.64
C PHE A 17 -13.54 -15.76 -12.09
N ASN A 18 -14.73 -16.33 -12.33
CA ASN A 18 -15.22 -16.56 -13.69
C ASN A 18 -15.40 -15.24 -14.44
N GLU A 19 -15.98 -14.24 -13.78
CA GLU A 19 -16.14 -12.90 -14.36
C GLU A 19 -14.78 -12.23 -14.59
N TRP A 20 -13.84 -12.35 -13.65
CA TRP A 20 -12.48 -11.84 -13.83
C TRP A 20 -11.79 -12.47 -15.04
N LEU A 21 -11.87 -13.80 -15.20
CA LEU A 21 -11.30 -14.50 -16.34
C LEU A 21 -11.96 -14.04 -17.65
N ARG A 22 -13.29 -13.87 -17.68
CA ARG A 22 -14.01 -13.35 -18.84
C ARG A 22 -13.53 -11.95 -19.23
N VAL A 23 -13.53 -11.00 -18.29
CA VAL A 23 -13.08 -9.61 -18.54
C VAL A 23 -11.60 -9.57 -18.94
N TYR A 24 -10.76 -10.40 -18.31
CA TYR A 24 -9.34 -10.51 -18.67
C TYR A 24 -9.17 -10.95 -20.12
N ASN A 25 -9.85 -12.01 -20.55
CA ASN A 25 -9.74 -12.52 -21.92
C ASN A 25 -10.29 -11.53 -22.96
N GLU A 26 -11.39 -10.85 -22.66
CA GLU A 26 -12.00 -9.86 -23.57
C GLU A 26 -11.15 -8.60 -23.74
N LYS A 27 -10.35 -8.25 -22.72
CA LYS A 27 -9.63 -6.96 -22.66
C LYS A 27 -8.13 -7.12 -22.48
N ILE A 28 -7.57 -8.28 -22.82
CA ILE A 28 -6.15 -8.59 -22.64
C ILE A 28 -5.25 -7.60 -23.39
N ASP A 29 -5.69 -7.13 -24.56
CA ASP A 29 -4.94 -6.17 -25.39
C ASP A 29 -5.11 -4.72 -24.91
N VAL A 30 -6.11 -4.45 -24.08
CA VAL A 30 -6.43 -3.10 -23.56
C VAL A 30 -5.83 -2.89 -22.18
N TYR A 31 -5.82 -3.93 -21.33
CA TYR A 31 -5.36 -3.83 -19.96
C TYR A 31 -3.91 -4.29 -19.79
N PRO A 32 -3.06 -3.49 -19.14
CA PRO A 32 -1.62 -3.78 -19.04
C PRO A 32 -1.30 -4.97 -18.12
N HIS A 33 -2.26 -5.39 -17.30
CA HIS A 33 -2.09 -6.44 -16.29
C HIS A 33 -3.45 -6.91 -15.75
N ASP A 34 -3.44 -8.06 -15.08
CA ASP A 34 -4.59 -8.74 -14.43
C ASP A 34 -5.38 -7.89 -13.41
N GLN A 35 -4.74 -6.88 -12.79
CA GLN A 35 -5.35 -6.09 -11.72
C GLN A 35 -6.53 -5.22 -12.19
N THR A 36 -6.47 -4.65 -13.39
CA THR A 36 -7.55 -3.81 -13.95
C THR A 36 -8.81 -4.63 -14.27
N PRO A 37 -8.72 -5.78 -14.98
CA PRO A 37 -9.87 -6.64 -15.19
C PRO A 37 -10.43 -7.20 -13.87
N PHE A 38 -9.60 -7.47 -12.86
CA PHE A 38 -10.11 -7.84 -11.53
C PHE A 38 -10.96 -6.73 -10.89
N MET A 39 -10.51 -5.48 -10.99
CA MET A 39 -11.26 -4.33 -10.46
C MET A 39 -12.61 -4.16 -11.15
N GLU A 40 -12.67 -4.35 -12.47
CA GLU A 40 -13.92 -4.30 -13.22
C GLU A 40 -14.87 -5.44 -12.84
N ALA A 41 -14.38 -6.68 -12.79
CA ALA A 41 -15.18 -7.82 -12.35
C ALA A 41 -15.73 -7.60 -10.93
N LEU A 42 -14.93 -7.00 -10.05
CA LEU A 42 -15.36 -6.68 -8.68
C LEU A 42 -16.46 -5.61 -8.66
N MET A 43 -16.44 -4.61 -9.55
CA MET A 43 -17.50 -3.60 -9.65
C MET A 43 -18.84 -4.21 -10.10
N ASN A 44 -18.80 -5.31 -10.85
CA ASN A 44 -19.99 -5.99 -11.38
C ASN A 44 -20.55 -7.05 -10.42
N LYS A 45 -19.88 -7.36 -9.30
CA LYS A 45 -20.29 -8.42 -8.38
C LYS A 45 -20.52 -7.86 -6.97
N ASN A 46 -21.58 -8.31 -6.31
CA ASN A 46 -21.89 -7.93 -4.93
C ASN A 46 -21.03 -8.74 -3.93
N ILE A 47 -19.74 -8.39 -3.83
CA ILE A 47 -18.75 -9.06 -2.98
C ILE A 47 -18.31 -8.14 -1.84
N LYS A 48 -18.27 -8.68 -0.62
CA LYS A 48 -17.71 -7.97 0.53
C LYS A 48 -16.19 -7.97 0.44
N LEU A 49 -15.61 -6.80 0.23
CA LEU A 49 -14.17 -6.59 0.15
C LEU A 49 -13.62 -6.05 1.48
N TYR A 50 -12.45 -6.56 1.89
CA TYR A 50 -11.69 -6.02 3.01
C TYR A 50 -10.27 -5.67 2.55
N VAL A 51 -9.79 -4.51 2.98
CA VAL A 51 -8.43 -4.06 2.65
C VAL A 51 -7.46 -4.67 3.65
N MET A 52 -6.53 -5.48 3.12
CA MET A 52 -5.46 -6.06 3.93
C MET A 52 -4.43 -4.99 4.30
N GLN A 53 -3.92 -5.06 5.53
CA GLN A 53 -2.86 -4.14 5.97
C GLN A 53 -1.60 -4.32 5.13
N ALA A 54 -0.87 -3.22 4.91
CA ALA A 54 0.36 -3.20 4.12
C ALA A 54 1.44 -4.18 4.62
N ILE A 55 1.40 -4.62 5.90
CA ILE A 55 2.34 -5.62 6.41
C ILE A 55 2.23 -7.00 5.72
N TYR A 56 1.09 -7.31 5.11
CA TYR A 56 0.86 -8.55 4.37
C TYR A 56 0.97 -8.37 2.85
N ASN A 57 1.27 -7.17 2.37
CA ASN A 57 1.52 -6.89 0.96
C ASN A 57 2.41 -5.64 0.83
N PHE A 58 3.61 -5.69 1.42
CA PHE A 58 4.51 -4.53 1.48
C PHE A 58 5.21 -4.36 0.14
N ARG A 59 4.61 -3.53 -0.72
CA ARG A 59 5.09 -3.24 -2.07
C ARG A 59 6.22 -2.23 -2.06
N PHE A 60 7.44 -2.68 -1.75
CA PHE A 60 8.62 -1.82 -1.60
C PHE A 60 9.09 -1.09 -2.88
N PRO A 61 8.64 -1.40 -4.10
CA PRO A 61 8.88 -0.52 -5.25
C PRO A 61 8.11 0.82 -5.19
N TYR A 62 7.14 0.96 -4.27
CA TYR A 62 6.29 2.15 -4.14
C TYR A 62 6.42 2.77 -2.76
N LEU A 63 5.89 3.99 -2.59
CA LEU A 63 5.70 4.61 -1.28
C LEU A 63 4.68 3.80 -0.49
N VAL A 64 5.05 3.36 0.72
CA VAL A 64 4.17 2.53 1.57
C VAL A 64 4.20 3.00 3.01
N THR A 65 3.03 3.20 3.60
CA THR A 65 2.88 3.40 5.05
C THR A 65 2.66 2.06 5.74
N VAL A 66 3.45 1.80 6.77
CA VAL A 66 3.40 0.57 7.56
C VAL A 66 2.80 0.89 8.93
N PRO A 67 1.62 0.33 9.29
CA PRO A 67 1.08 0.46 10.64
C PRO A 67 2.05 -0.22 11.60
N GLY A 68 2.16 0.26 12.84
CA GLY A 68 3.21 -0.09 13.81
C GLY A 68 3.33 -1.58 14.17
N LEU A 69 3.74 -2.39 13.20
CA LEU A 69 3.82 -3.83 13.15
C LEU A 69 4.99 -4.24 12.24
N LYS A 70 5.40 -5.50 12.38
CA LYS A 70 6.42 -6.11 11.52
C LYS A 70 5.81 -6.44 10.15
N VAL A 71 6.48 -6.05 9.08
CA VAL A 71 6.16 -6.51 7.72
C VAL A 71 6.41 -8.01 7.63
N LYS A 72 5.39 -8.74 7.17
CA LYS A 72 5.38 -10.20 7.03
C LYS A 72 5.63 -10.65 5.59
N LEU A 73 5.10 -9.91 4.61
CA LEU A 73 5.22 -10.24 3.19
C LEU A 73 5.78 -9.05 2.41
N PHE A 74 6.96 -9.24 1.81
CA PHE A 74 7.64 -8.26 0.97
C PHE A 74 7.33 -8.55 -0.50
N HIS A 75 6.82 -7.55 -1.22
CA HIS A 75 6.38 -7.68 -2.61
C HIS A 75 7.20 -6.74 -3.50
N GLY A 76 7.99 -7.32 -4.41
CA GLY A 76 8.79 -6.60 -5.39
C GLY A 76 10.02 -7.42 -5.79
N ARG A 77 10.97 -6.81 -6.51
CA ARG A 77 12.23 -7.45 -6.90
C ARG A 77 13.38 -6.96 -6.03
N SER A 78 14.12 -7.87 -5.39
CA SER A 78 15.29 -7.54 -4.57
C SER A 78 16.31 -8.68 -4.67
N ASN A 79 17.59 -8.32 -4.77
CA ASN A 79 18.68 -9.30 -4.72
C ASN A 79 18.96 -9.78 -3.29
N ASN A 80 18.43 -9.09 -2.27
CA ASN A 80 18.64 -9.45 -0.88
C ASN A 80 17.42 -9.09 0.00
N PHE A 81 16.47 -10.01 0.07
CA PHE A 81 15.28 -9.85 0.90
C PHE A 81 15.58 -9.83 2.40
N HIS A 82 16.62 -10.52 2.86
CA HIS A 82 17.01 -10.53 4.27
C HIS A 82 17.48 -9.15 4.74
N ALA A 83 18.36 -8.50 3.98
CA ALA A 83 18.82 -7.15 4.28
C ALA A 83 17.67 -6.14 4.25
N LEU A 84 16.78 -6.24 3.25
CA LEU A 84 15.60 -5.39 3.16
C LEU A 84 14.66 -5.61 4.37
N ALA A 85 14.40 -6.86 4.73
CA ALA A 85 13.55 -7.20 5.86
C ALA A 85 14.14 -6.68 7.17
N ASN A 86 15.44 -6.87 7.41
CA ASN A 86 16.13 -6.35 8.57
C ASN A 86 16.05 -4.82 8.63
N LYS A 87 16.23 -4.13 7.49
CA LYS A 87 16.12 -2.67 7.41
C LYS A 87 14.71 -2.17 7.73
N VAL A 88 13.70 -2.73 7.06
CA VAL A 88 12.29 -2.28 7.17
C VAL A 88 11.69 -2.63 8.53
N ASN A 89 12.09 -3.77 9.11
CA ASN A 89 11.59 -4.25 10.39
C ASN A 89 12.47 -3.91 11.58
N LYS A 90 13.58 -3.18 11.39
CA LYS A 90 14.43 -2.69 12.49
C LYS A 90 13.63 -1.91 13.55
N LYS A 91 12.56 -1.25 13.12
CA LYS A 91 11.65 -0.49 14.00
C LYS A 91 10.21 -0.87 13.70
N ILE A 92 9.42 -1.01 14.77
CA ILE A 92 8.03 -1.49 14.71
C ILE A 92 7.03 -0.34 14.87
N LYS A 93 7.46 0.92 14.89
CA LYS A 93 6.56 2.07 14.98
C LYS A 93 5.84 2.32 13.65
N HIS A 94 4.81 3.18 13.69
CA HIS A 94 4.18 3.69 12.48
C HIS A 94 5.21 4.46 11.64
N ARG A 95 5.39 4.03 10.39
CA ARG A 95 6.49 4.48 9.55
C ARG A 95 6.12 4.46 8.07
N SER A 96 6.86 5.19 7.26
CA SER A 96 6.69 5.24 5.81
C SER A 96 7.99 4.84 5.13
N TRP A 97 7.88 3.97 4.13
CA TRP A 97 8.96 3.55 3.26
C TRP A 97 9.02 4.44 2.02
N SER A 98 10.22 4.87 1.63
CA SER A 98 10.48 5.54 0.35
C SER A 98 11.31 4.66 -0.57
N PRO A 99 10.81 4.30 -1.77
CA PRO A 99 11.60 3.53 -2.73
C PRO A 99 12.77 4.35 -3.29
N VAL A 100 12.67 5.68 -3.33
CA VAL A 100 13.71 6.57 -3.90
C VAL A 100 14.95 6.61 -3.01
N SER A 101 14.79 6.77 -1.70
CA SER A 101 15.92 6.77 -0.77
C SER A 101 16.24 5.39 -0.21
N GLY A 102 15.33 4.44 -0.37
CA GLY A 102 15.37 3.15 0.31
C GLY A 102 15.30 3.29 1.83
N LEU A 103 14.83 4.41 2.38
CA LEU A 103 14.81 4.68 3.82
C LEU A 103 13.41 4.51 4.43
N VAL A 104 13.41 4.32 5.74
CA VAL A 104 12.21 4.20 6.57
C VAL A 104 12.12 5.44 7.45
N TYR A 105 11.06 6.22 7.26
CA TYR A 105 10.79 7.44 8.00
C TYR A 105 9.77 7.13 9.09
N GLU A 106 10.12 7.39 10.34
CA GLU A 106 9.12 7.39 11.41
C GLU A 106 8.20 8.60 11.26
N ARG A 107 6.94 8.45 11.65
CA ARG A 107 6.08 9.62 11.84
C ARG A 107 6.74 10.51 12.88
N VAL A 108 7.17 11.71 12.48
CA VAL A 108 7.58 12.73 13.44
C VAL A 108 6.34 13.05 14.26
N SER A 109 6.41 12.79 15.57
CA SER A 109 5.24 12.98 16.42
C SER A 109 4.78 14.43 16.31
N THR A 110 3.47 14.65 16.27
CA THR A 110 2.89 15.99 16.37
C THR A 110 3.41 16.71 17.61
N LYS A 111 3.82 15.99 18.68
CA LYS A 111 4.49 16.57 19.86
C LYS A 111 5.82 17.25 19.53
N ALA A 112 6.69 16.69 18.68
CA ALA A 112 7.93 17.36 18.26
C ALA A 112 7.66 18.65 17.46
N TYR A 113 6.53 18.66 16.73
CA TYR A 113 5.98 19.83 16.06
C TYR A 113 5.46 20.88 17.05
N LEU A 114 4.73 20.43 18.08
CA LEU A 114 4.12 21.27 19.12
C LEU A 114 5.15 21.87 20.10
N ILE A 115 6.28 21.19 20.33
CA ILE A 115 7.37 21.68 21.21
C ILE A 115 8.49 22.41 20.46
N GLY A 116 8.29 22.77 19.19
CA GLY A 116 9.18 23.67 18.45
C GLY A 116 10.51 23.08 17.97
N LEU A 117 10.65 21.74 17.94
CA LEU A 117 11.89 21.08 17.47
C LEU A 117 12.02 21.02 15.94
N ILE A 118 10.99 21.45 15.20
CA ILE A 118 11.06 21.59 13.74
C ILE A 118 11.20 23.08 13.40
N PRO A 119 12.16 23.47 12.54
CA PRO A 119 12.34 24.87 12.16
C PRO A 119 11.02 25.51 11.71
N LYS A 120 10.72 26.72 12.21
CA LYS A 120 9.47 27.45 11.91
C LYS A 120 9.14 27.53 10.40
N GLY A 121 10.15 27.51 9.52
CA GLY A 121 9.99 27.52 8.07
C GLY A 121 9.36 26.25 7.45
N VAL A 122 9.44 25.11 8.14
CA VAL A 122 8.76 23.87 7.69
C VAL A 122 7.29 23.89 8.12
N TYR A 123 6.99 24.49 9.28
CA TYR A 123 5.62 24.71 9.76
C TYR A 123 4.84 25.65 8.86
N SER A 124 5.43 26.78 8.48
CA SER A 124 4.78 27.74 7.59
C SER A 124 4.45 27.13 6.23
N LYS A 125 5.36 26.35 5.66
CA LYS A 125 5.13 25.61 4.40
C LYS A 125 4.04 24.54 4.54
N TYR A 126 4.03 23.79 5.64
CA TYR A 126 2.97 22.82 5.90
C TYR A 126 1.59 23.48 6.07
N GLN A 127 1.50 24.60 6.79
CA GLN A 127 0.24 25.34 6.96
C GLN A 127 -0.24 25.98 5.66
N GLN A 128 0.67 26.53 4.84
CA GLN A 128 0.34 27.01 3.50
C GLN A 128 -0.21 25.87 2.63
N PHE A 129 0.44 24.71 2.66
CA PHE A 129 -0.03 23.53 1.94
C PHE A 129 -1.40 23.05 2.43
N LYS A 130 -1.63 23.00 3.75
CA LYS A 130 -2.93 22.64 4.35
C LYS A 130 -4.07 23.56 3.89
N ARG A 131 -3.83 24.87 3.90
CA ARG A 131 -4.77 25.88 3.39
C ARG A 131 -5.09 25.69 1.90
N LEU A 132 -4.07 25.37 1.10
CA LEU A 132 -4.23 25.12 -0.34
C LEU A 132 -5.09 23.88 -0.64
N ILE A 133 -5.06 22.85 0.21
CA ILE A 133 -5.82 21.61 0.02
C ILE A 133 -7.14 21.57 0.81
N GLY A 134 -7.57 22.69 1.42
CA GLY A 134 -8.85 22.81 2.13
C GLY A 134 -8.98 21.94 3.39
N ARG A 135 -7.90 21.74 4.16
CA ARG A 135 -7.89 20.93 5.40
C ARG A 135 -7.24 21.59 6.61
#